data_AF-A0A838S237-F1
#
_entry.id   AF-A0A838S237-F1
#
_cell.length_a   1.000
_cell.length_b   1.000
_cell.length_c   1.000
_cell.angle_alpha   90.00
_cell.angle_beta   90.00
_cell.angle_gamma   90.00
#
_symmetry.space_group_name_H-M   'P 1'
#
loop_
_entity.id
_entity.type
_entity.pdbx_description
1 polymer ?
#
loop_
_entity_poly.entity_id
_entity_poly.type
_entity_poly.pdbx_seq_one_letter_code
_entity_poly.pdbx_strand_id
1 'polypeptide(L)'
;ATAAAPSIRQQAQREREKETIFRGEQVADALRDYYLHRSTTGRGVGDQSLPTSIDQLLEGIPVPGGSKKRQILRASAARDSLSTPGEWRLVRPRSQELIDFQRSVMVYAGNFLPQPQQQQMAQLQQFAAPQLINLVGTDSDRPTRSEGDVSADSSGPFVGVTSRSQHNSVLHYYGIDRHDQWIFTPLFR
;
A
#
# COMPACT_ATOMS: atom_id res chain seq x y z
N ALA A 1 -3.07 30.94 24.54
CA ALA A 1 -2.86 30.68 23.11
C ALA A 1 -4.19 30.26 22.49
N THR A 2 -4.74 31.05 21.57
CA THR A 2 -5.98 30.75 20.86
C THR A 2 -5.67 29.83 19.68
N ALA A 3 -6.12 28.58 19.73
CA ALA A 3 -6.07 27.68 18.58
C ALA A 3 -7.04 28.22 17.51
N ALA A 4 -6.51 28.62 16.35
CA ALA A 4 -7.34 29.01 15.21
C ALA A 4 -8.08 27.77 14.69
N ALA A 5 -9.40 27.86 14.51
CA ALA A 5 -10.20 26.77 13.96
C ALA A 5 -9.79 26.48 12.50
N PRO A 6 -9.65 25.20 12.09
CA PRO A 6 -9.28 24.85 10.72
C PRO A 6 -10.35 25.31 9.73
N SER A 7 -9.92 25.71 8.53
CA SER A 7 -10.85 26.13 7.48
C SER A 7 -11.73 24.96 7.01
N ILE A 8 -12.95 25.23 6.54
CA ILE A 8 -13.87 24.20 6.00
C ILE A 8 -13.20 23.38 4.89
N ARG A 9 -12.39 24.04 4.04
CA ARG A 9 -11.63 23.37 2.97
C ARG A 9 -10.61 22.38 3.53
N GLN A 10 -9.89 22.78 4.57
CA GLN A 10 -8.90 21.91 5.23
C GLN A 10 -9.56 20.72 5.93
N GLN A 11 -10.73 20.92 6.56
CA GLN A 11 -11.49 19.83 7.16
C GLN A 11 -11.98 18.85 6.09
N ALA A 12 -12.52 19.34 4.97
CA ALA A 12 -12.97 18.50 3.87
C ALA A 12 -11.82 17.67 3.26
N GLN A 13 -10.63 18.27 3.11
CA GLN A 13 -9.43 17.57 2.67
C GLN A 13 -9.03 16.48 3.67
N ARG A 14 -8.96 16.81 4.96
CA ARG A 14 -8.61 15.84 6.01
C ARG A 14 -9.57 14.64 6.04
N GLU A 15 -10.87 14.85 5.87
CA GLU A 15 -11.82 13.74 5.82
C GLU A 15 -11.63 12.86 4.58
N ARG A 16 -11.30 13.44 3.42
CA ARG A 16 -10.92 12.66 2.23
C ARG A 16 -9.62 11.88 2.44
N GLU A 17 -8.63 12.46 3.09
CA GLU A 17 -7.38 11.80 3.42
C GLU A 17 -7.60 10.62 4.37
N LYS A 18 -8.41 10.78 5.42
CA LYS A 18 -8.81 9.67 6.31
C LYS A 18 -9.52 8.55 5.55
N GLU A 19 -10.46 8.90 4.68
CA GLU A 19 -11.18 7.92 3.87
C GLU A 19 -10.21 7.17 2.92
N THR A 20 -9.22 7.87 2.38
CA THR A 20 -8.20 7.27 1.50
C THR A 20 -7.34 6.28 2.27
N ILE A 21 -6.90 6.67 3.47
CA ILE A 21 -6.16 5.77 4.36
C ILE A 21 -7.02 4.55 4.68
N PHE A 22 -8.28 4.75 5.09
CA PHE A 22 -9.19 3.65 5.41
C PHE A 22 -9.40 2.68 4.25
N ARG A 23 -9.61 3.19 3.03
CA ARG A 23 -9.77 2.37 1.82
C ARG A 23 -8.47 1.68 1.41
N GLY A 24 -7.35 2.39 1.50
CA GLY A 24 -6.03 1.83 1.25
C GLY A 24 -5.71 0.66 2.18
N GLU A 25 -5.99 0.81 3.47
CA GLU A 25 -5.83 -0.28 4.45
C GLU A 25 -6.71 -1.49 4.15
N GLN A 26 -7.94 -1.28 3.66
CA GLN A 26 -8.80 -2.36 3.19
C GLN A 26 -8.23 -3.09 1.98
N VAL A 27 -7.58 -2.38 1.05
CA VAL A 27 -6.84 -3.01 -0.06
C VAL A 27 -5.66 -3.83 0.47
N ALA A 28 -4.90 -3.30 1.43
CA ALA A 28 -3.80 -4.02 2.06
C ALA A 28 -4.28 -5.30 2.78
N ASP A 29 -5.40 -5.25 3.51
CA ASP A 29 -6.02 -6.43 4.13
C ASP A 29 -6.49 -7.44 3.09
N ALA A 30 -7.10 -7.00 1.99
CA ALA A 30 -7.50 -7.88 0.89
C ALA A 30 -6.30 -8.55 0.23
N LEU A 31 -5.19 -7.83 0.04
CA LEU A 31 -3.93 -8.37 -0.48
C LEU A 31 -3.39 -9.48 0.41
N ARG A 32 -3.38 -9.27 1.74
CA ARG A 32 -3.00 -10.30 2.70
C ARG A 32 -3.87 -11.55 2.55
N ASP A 33 -5.18 -11.38 2.60
CA ASP A 33 -6.13 -12.50 2.50
C ASP A 33 -5.97 -13.28 1.18
N TYR A 34 -5.79 -12.57 0.07
CA TYR A 34 -5.56 -13.16 -1.26
C TYR A 34 -4.27 -14.00 -1.27
N TYR A 35 -3.16 -13.42 -0.80
CA TYR A 35 -1.87 -14.10 -0.78
C TYR A 35 -1.88 -15.34 0.12
N LEU A 36 -2.46 -15.24 1.33
CA LEU A 36 -2.60 -16.38 2.24
C LEU A 36 -3.40 -17.53 1.60
N HIS A 37 -4.49 -17.22 0.91
CA HIS A 37 -5.26 -18.24 0.21
C HIS A 37 -4.47 -18.88 -0.94
N ARG A 38 -3.74 -18.10 -1.73
CA ARG A 38 -2.96 -18.63 -2.86
C ARG A 38 -1.77 -19.47 -2.40
N SER A 39 -1.10 -19.05 -1.32
CA SER A 39 0.01 -19.80 -0.72
C SER A 39 -0.41 -21.14 -0.14
N THR A 40 -1.61 -21.23 0.46
CA THR A 40 -2.14 -22.47 1.06
C THR A 40 -2.70 -23.46 0.02
N THR A 41 -3.18 -22.97 -1.12
CA THR A 41 -3.72 -23.81 -2.19
C THR A 41 -2.66 -24.39 -3.13
N GLY A 42 -1.37 -24.13 -2.88
CA GLY A 42 -0.26 -24.61 -3.69
C GLY A 42 -0.23 -24.05 -5.11
N ARG A 43 -1.00 -22.98 -5.39
CA ARG A 43 -1.17 -22.40 -6.73
C ARG A 43 -0.13 -21.32 -7.09
N GLY A 44 1.01 -21.32 -6.41
CA GLY A 44 2.13 -20.42 -6.68
C GLY A 44 2.94 -20.09 -5.44
N VAL A 45 4.20 -19.70 -5.67
CA VAL A 45 5.12 -19.14 -4.67
C VAL A 45 5.63 -17.81 -5.21
N GLY A 46 5.83 -16.81 -4.34
CA GLY A 46 6.34 -15.49 -4.75
C GLY A 46 5.36 -14.69 -5.60
N ASP A 47 5.81 -14.18 -6.74
CA ASP A 47 5.04 -13.27 -7.61
C ASP A 47 3.72 -13.88 -8.12
N GLN A 48 3.66 -15.19 -8.35
CA GLN A 48 2.48 -15.87 -8.91
C GLN A 48 1.30 -15.96 -7.92
N SER A 49 1.60 -15.85 -6.63
CA SER A 49 0.59 -15.81 -5.55
C SER A 49 0.03 -14.41 -5.31
N LEU A 50 0.57 -13.39 -5.97
CA LEU A 50 0.06 -12.02 -5.89
C LEU A 50 -1.02 -11.78 -6.96
N PRO A 51 -1.99 -10.91 -6.66
CA PRO A 51 -2.95 -10.52 -7.65
C PRO A 51 -2.30 -9.63 -8.72
N THR A 52 -2.84 -9.67 -9.93
CA THR A 52 -2.39 -8.84 -11.05
C THR A 52 -3.30 -7.64 -11.32
N SER A 53 -4.45 -7.59 -10.68
CA SER A 53 -5.41 -6.47 -10.75
C SER A 53 -6.26 -6.37 -9.48
N ILE A 54 -6.85 -5.20 -9.24
CA ILE A 54 -7.81 -4.98 -8.15
C ILE A 54 -9.08 -5.81 -8.35
N ASP A 55 -9.46 -6.12 -9.59
CA ASP A 55 -10.65 -6.92 -9.88
C ASP A 55 -10.56 -8.33 -9.28
N GLN A 56 -9.36 -8.91 -9.19
CA GLN A 56 -9.16 -10.20 -8.51
C GLN A 56 -9.44 -10.11 -7.00
N LEU A 57 -9.22 -8.95 -6.39
CA LEU A 57 -9.58 -8.70 -4.99
C LEU A 57 -11.09 -8.49 -4.83
N LEU A 58 -11.75 -7.87 -5.81
CA LEU A 58 -13.20 -7.69 -5.84
C LEU A 58 -13.95 -9.00 -6.07
N GLU A 59 -13.42 -9.87 -6.93
CA GLU A 59 -13.97 -11.20 -7.22
C GLU A 59 -14.01 -12.09 -5.96
N GLY A 60 -13.04 -11.90 -5.06
CA GLY A 60 -12.95 -12.60 -3.80
C GLY A 60 -12.30 -13.98 -3.89
N ILE A 61 -12.35 -14.71 -2.79
CA ILE A 61 -11.63 -15.97 -2.59
C ILE A 61 -12.63 -17.13 -2.54
N PRO A 62 -12.43 -18.24 -3.27
CA PRO A 62 -13.26 -19.44 -3.14
C PRO A 62 -13.34 -19.96 -1.70
N VAL A 63 -14.53 -20.27 -1.23
CA VAL A 63 -14.72 -20.93 0.07
C VAL A 63 -14.43 -22.43 -0.11
N PRO A 64 -13.52 -23.04 0.69
CA PRO A 64 -13.22 -24.46 0.59
C PRO A 64 -14.49 -25.32 0.67
N GLY A 65 -14.64 -26.26 -0.27
CA GLY A 65 -15.80 -27.16 -0.33
C GLY A 65 -17.10 -26.53 -0.85
N GLY A 66 -17.06 -25.29 -1.38
CA GLY A 66 -18.23 -24.61 -1.94
C GLY A 66 -17.99 -23.98 -3.31
N SER A 67 -19.08 -23.58 -3.97
CA SER A 67 -19.06 -22.84 -5.24
C SER A 67 -19.05 -21.31 -5.06
N LYS A 68 -19.21 -20.83 -3.83
CA LYS A 68 -19.26 -19.40 -3.50
C LYS A 68 -17.87 -18.83 -3.25
N LYS A 69 -17.73 -17.53 -3.52
CA LYS A 69 -16.53 -16.74 -3.18
C LYS A 69 -16.82 -15.83 -1.99
N ARG A 70 -15.89 -15.78 -1.05
CA ARG A 70 -15.84 -14.83 0.07
C ARG A 70 -15.29 -13.51 -0.46
N GLN A 71 -16.08 -12.45 -0.37
CA GLN A 71 -15.61 -11.10 -0.70
C GLN A 71 -14.52 -10.69 0.28
N ILE A 72 -13.39 -10.20 -0.24
CA ILE A 72 -12.25 -9.70 0.55
C ILE A 72 -12.05 -8.19 0.39
N LEU A 73 -12.53 -7.60 -0.71
CA LEU A 73 -12.47 -6.17 -0.96
C LEU A 73 -13.86 -5.61 -1.23
N ARG A 74 -14.19 -4.49 -0.58
CA ARG A 74 -15.42 -3.74 -0.85
C ARG A 74 -15.26 -2.91 -2.12
N ALA A 75 -16.34 -2.75 -2.89
CA ALA A 75 -16.32 -1.97 -4.13
C ALA A 75 -15.87 -0.51 -3.93
N SER A 76 -16.21 0.11 -2.80
CA SER A 76 -15.74 1.46 -2.47
C SER A 76 -14.22 1.52 -2.24
N ALA A 77 -13.64 0.49 -1.63
CA ALA A 77 -12.21 0.42 -1.32
C ALA A 77 -11.34 0.26 -2.57
N ALA A 78 -11.91 -0.29 -3.65
CA ALA A 78 -11.24 -0.37 -4.94
C ALA A 78 -11.00 0.99 -5.62
N ARG A 79 -11.49 2.10 -5.03
CA ARG A 79 -11.33 3.45 -5.58
C ARG A 79 -10.59 4.39 -4.63
N ASP A 80 -9.60 5.09 -5.17
CA ASP A 80 -8.89 6.19 -4.51
C ASP A 80 -9.82 7.41 -4.37
N SER A 81 -9.93 7.98 -3.18
CA SER A 81 -10.75 9.19 -2.94
C SER A 81 -10.06 10.52 -3.24
N LEU A 82 -8.74 10.51 -3.50
CA LEU A 82 -7.95 11.72 -3.77
C LEU A 82 -7.69 11.95 -5.25
N SER A 83 -7.83 10.94 -6.10
CA SER A 83 -7.64 11.07 -7.54
C SER A 83 -8.98 11.24 -8.28
N THR A 84 -8.98 12.10 -9.30
CA THR A 84 -10.16 12.38 -10.15
C THR A 84 -10.66 11.16 -10.96
N PRO A 85 -9.83 10.21 -11.44
CA PRO A 85 -10.36 8.95 -11.96
C PRO A 85 -10.79 7.97 -10.84
N GLY A 86 -10.36 8.22 -9.60
CA GLY A 86 -10.58 7.36 -8.46
C GLY A 86 -9.85 6.03 -8.59
N GLU A 87 -8.73 6.01 -9.31
CA GLU A 87 -7.94 4.81 -9.56
C GLU A 87 -6.72 4.78 -8.64
N TRP A 88 -6.48 3.62 -8.06
CA TRP A 88 -5.24 3.33 -7.37
C TRP A 88 -4.09 3.16 -8.37
N ARG A 89 -2.90 3.58 -7.95
CA ARG A 89 -1.65 3.18 -8.59
C ARG A 89 -1.17 1.89 -7.93
N LEU A 90 -0.92 0.85 -8.73
CA LEU A 90 -0.45 -0.45 -8.21
C LEU A 90 1.05 -0.40 -7.93
N VAL A 91 1.44 -0.80 -6.72
CA VAL A 91 2.84 -0.85 -6.29
C VAL A 91 3.39 -2.25 -6.54
N ARG A 92 4.44 -2.32 -7.36
CA ARG A 92 5.06 -3.60 -7.75
C ARG A 92 6.00 -4.12 -6.66
N PRO A 93 6.18 -5.45 -6.54
CA PRO A 93 7.27 -6.02 -5.74
C PRO A 93 8.62 -5.45 -6.19
N ARG A 94 9.52 -5.19 -5.24
CA ARG A 94 10.89 -4.74 -5.48
C ARG A 94 11.01 -3.42 -6.27
N SER A 95 9.94 -2.62 -6.27
CA SER A 95 9.92 -1.31 -6.90
C SER A 95 10.64 -0.26 -6.05
N GLN A 96 11.15 0.80 -6.69
CA GLN A 96 11.84 1.89 -6.00
C GLN A 96 10.93 2.60 -4.98
N GLU A 97 9.66 2.83 -5.35
CA GLU A 97 8.66 3.42 -4.45
C GLU A 97 8.42 2.58 -3.19
N LEU A 98 8.42 1.25 -3.28
CA LEU A 98 8.31 0.38 -2.12
C LEU A 98 9.55 0.47 -1.23
N ILE A 99 10.74 0.58 -1.82
CA ILE A 99 12.01 0.78 -1.10
C ILE A 99 12.00 2.11 -0.34
N ASP A 100 11.57 3.19 -1.00
CA ASP A 100 11.51 4.52 -0.39
C ASP A 100 10.47 4.57 0.75
N PHE A 101 9.35 3.88 0.56
CA PHE A 101 8.35 3.71 1.62
C PHE A 101 8.89 2.88 2.79
N GLN A 102 9.57 1.77 2.53
CA GLN A 102 10.20 0.94 3.56
C GLN A 102 11.18 1.76 4.41
N ARG A 103 12.00 2.62 3.80
CA ARG A 103 12.88 3.55 4.53
C ARG A 103 12.10 4.49 5.43
N SER A 104 11.01 5.07 4.93
CA SER A 104 10.15 5.97 5.69
C SER A 104 9.52 5.27 6.89
N VAL A 105 9.04 4.02 6.72
CA VAL A 105 8.52 3.19 7.81
C VAL A 105 9.61 2.90 8.84
N MET A 106 10.84 2.54 8.42
CA MET A 106 11.95 2.30 9.35
C MET A 106 12.27 3.55 10.16
N VAL A 107 12.37 4.73 9.54
CA VAL A 107 12.61 6.00 10.24
C VAL A 107 11.49 6.29 11.23
N TYR A 108 10.23 6.15 10.81
CA TYR A 108 9.07 6.38 11.65
C TYR A 108 9.02 5.42 12.86
N ALA A 109 9.38 4.16 12.64
CA ALA A 109 9.40 3.14 13.67
C ALA A 109 10.64 3.20 14.59
N GLY A 110 11.62 4.10 14.36
CA GLY A 110 12.83 4.15 15.19
C GLY A 110 13.89 3.10 14.80
N ASN A 111 14.12 2.96 13.50
CA ASN A 111 15.14 2.12 12.86
C ASN A 111 14.93 0.60 12.97
N PHE A 112 13.72 0.13 13.24
CA PHE A 112 13.36 -1.28 13.04
C PHE A 112 12.31 -1.41 11.93
N LEU A 113 12.37 -2.53 11.20
CA LEU A 113 11.34 -2.85 10.21
C LEU A 113 10.27 -3.71 10.88
N PRO A 114 9.00 -3.26 10.94
CA PRO A 114 7.92 -4.10 11.45
C PRO A 114 7.80 -5.38 10.61
N GLN A 115 7.67 -6.51 11.29
CA GLN A 115 7.53 -7.82 10.64
C GLN A 115 6.08 -8.31 10.73
N PRO A 116 5.54 -8.89 9.64
CA PRO A 116 4.25 -9.55 9.69
C PRO A 116 4.22 -10.71 10.68
N GLN A 117 3.15 -10.80 11.46
CA GLN A 117 2.98 -11.87 12.46
C GLN A 117 2.91 -13.28 11.83
N GLN A 118 2.45 -13.37 10.58
CA GLN A 118 2.23 -14.63 9.88
C GLN A 118 3.45 -15.02 9.06
N GLN A 119 3.93 -16.26 9.19
CA GLN A 119 5.15 -16.74 8.52
C GLN A 119 5.08 -16.62 7.00
N GLN A 120 3.92 -16.89 6.39
CA GLN A 120 3.72 -16.74 4.94
C GLN A 120 3.87 -15.27 4.52
N MET A 121 3.40 -14.33 5.34
CA MET A 121 3.55 -12.90 5.07
C MET A 121 5.00 -12.44 5.27
N ALA A 122 5.74 -12.99 6.24
CA ALA A 122 7.16 -12.74 6.38
C ALA A 122 7.97 -13.22 5.15
N GLN A 123 7.60 -14.37 4.57
CA GLN A 123 8.19 -14.83 3.30
C GLN A 123 7.87 -13.87 2.15
N LEU A 124 6.64 -13.38 2.06
CA LEU A 124 6.28 -12.36 1.07
C LEU A 124 7.10 -11.08 1.27
N GLN A 125 7.26 -10.61 2.51
CA GLN A 125 8.05 -9.42 2.82
C GLN A 125 9.50 -9.59 2.36
N GLN A 126 10.14 -10.73 2.64
CA GLN A 126 11.51 -11.01 2.20
C GLN A 126 11.67 -11.04 0.68
N PHE A 127 10.65 -11.50 -0.04
CA PHE A 127 10.68 -11.61 -1.49
C PHE A 127 10.31 -10.27 -2.19
N ALA A 128 9.33 -9.55 -1.65
CA ALA A 128 8.80 -8.34 -2.25
C ALA A 128 9.58 -7.09 -1.85
N ALA A 129 10.17 -7.06 -0.67
CA ALA A 129 10.90 -5.91 -0.14
C ALA A 129 12.37 -6.29 0.10
N PRO A 130 13.35 -5.55 -0.47
CA PRO A 130 14.76 -5.84 -0.24
C PRO A 130 15.16 -5.59 1.22
N GLN A 131 16.11 -6.37 1.71
CA GLN A 131 16.70 -6.17 3.04
C GLN A 131 17.57 -4.91 3.01
N LEU A 132 17.14 -3.86 3.70
CA LEU A 132 17.92 -2.64 3.86
C LEU A 132 18.83 -2.82 5.07
N ILE A 133 20.13 -3.00 4.84
CA ILE A 133 21.14 -3.05 5.90
C ILE A 133 21.28 -1.63 6.48
N ASN A 134 21.12 -1.51 7.80
CA ASN A 134 21.10 -0.28 8.61
C ASN A 134 21.75 0.95 7.96
N LEU A 135 20.93 1.93 7.58
CA LEU A 135 21.36 3.30 7.29
C LEU A 135 21.72 3.99 8.61
N VAL A 136 22.93 3.74 9.11
CA VAL A 136 23.54 4.59 10.14
C VAL A 136 24.16 5.79 9.42
N GLY A 137 23.52 6.95 9.59
CA GLY A 137 24.15 8.26 9.42
C GLY A 137 24.44 8.69 7.99
N THR A 138 23.43 9.14 7.26
CA THR A 138 23.61 10.20 6.26
C THR A 138 22.43 11.14 6.34
N ASP A 139 22.70 12.34 6.89
CA ASP A 139 21.84 13.50 6.74
C ASP A 139 21.55 13.76 5.26
N SER A 140 20.30 14.13 5.00
CA SER A 140 19.84 14.84 3.80
C SER A 140 20.21 14.21 2.46
N ASP A 141 19.38 13.29 1.98
CA ASP A 141 18.92 13.41 0.61
C ASP A 141 17.47 12.97 0.49
N ARG A 142 16.60 13.94 0.26
CA ARG A 142 15.20 13.71 -0.10
C ARG A 142 15.24 12.89 -1.39
N PRO A 143 14.54 11.75 -1.52
CA PRO A 143 14.66 10.90 -2.71
C PRO A 143 14.46 11.76 -3.96
N THR A 144 15.53 11.86 -4.76
CA THR A 144 15.54 12.60 -6.01
C THR A 144 14.54 11.94 -6.94
N ARG A 145 13.64 12.78 -7.48
CA ARG A 145 12.55 12.38 -8.36
C ARG A 145 13.04 11.50 -9.49
N SER A 146 12.52 10.28 -9.61
CA SER A 146 12.31 9.72 -10.94
C SER A 146 11.16 10.48 -11.59
N GLU A 147 11.49 11.53 -12.33
CA GLU A 147 10.65 11.99 -13.43
C GLU A 147 10.65 10.87 -14.47
N GLY A 148 9.68 9.95 -14.31
CA GLY A 148 9.73 8.65 -14.96
C GLY A 148 8.35 8.02 -15.03
N ASP A 149 7.63 8.47 -16.04
CA ASP A 149 6.55 7.78 -16.74
C ASP A 149 5.13 7.87 -16.16
N VAL A 150 4.31 8.63 -16.91
CA VAL A 150 2.85 8.71 -16.83
C VAL A 150 2.19 7.45 -17.43
N SER A 151 2.98 6.43 -17.79
CA SER A 151 2.52 5.17 -18.38
C SER A 151 2.89 3.96 -17.51
N ALA A 152 2.09 3.68 -16.48
CA ALA A 152 2.08 2.36 -15.85
C ALA A 152 0.65 1.83 -15.83
N ASP A 153 0.16 1.49 -17.02
CA ASP A 153 -0.98 0.60 -17.18
C ASP A 153 -0.64 -0.78 -16.57
N SER A 154 -0.99 -0.90 -15.29
CA SER A 154 -1.87 -1.91 -14.69
C SER A 154 -1.80 -3.37 -15.19
N SER A 155 -0.64 -3.87 -15.58
CA SER A 155 -0.44 -5.32 -15.71
C SER A 155 0.83 -5.78 -14.98
N GLY A 156 0.66 -6.82 -14.16
CA GLY A 156 1.71 -7.44 -13.36
C GLY A 156 1.30 -7.62 -11.90
N PRO A 157 1.98 -8.53 -11.17
CA PRO A 157 1.72 -8.75 -9.75
C PRO A 157 1.99 -7.47 -8.95
N PHE A 158 1.14 -7.19 -7.95
CA PHE A 158 1.30 -6.03 -7.08
C PHE A 158 1.19 -6.41 -5.60
N VAL A 159 1.86 -5.63 -4.76
CA VAL A 159 1.98 -5.85 -3.29
C VAL A 159 1.43 -4.69 -2.47
N GLY A 160 0.94 -3.65 -3.12
CA GLY A 160 0.33 -2.51 -2.47
C GLY A 160 -0.31 -1.57 -3.46
N VAL A 161 -0.93 -0.52 -2.92
CA VAL A 161 -1.51 0.56 -3.71
C VAL A 161 -1.09 1.91 -3.14
N THR A 162 -1.10 2.93 -3.97
CA THR A 162 -0.88 4.32 -3.57
C THR A 162 -1.75 5.26 -4.40
N SER A 163 -2.02 6.45 -3.91
CA SER A 163 -2.82 7.44 -4.62
C SER A 163 -2.11 7.90 -5.90
N ARG A 164 -2.90 8.29 -6.92
CA ARG A 164 -2.39 9.02 -8.10
C ARG A 164 -2.23 10.52 -7.84
N SER A 165 -2.71 11.03 -6.70
CA SER A 165 -2.61 12.44 -6.33
C SER A 165 -1.18 12.79 -5.91
N GLN A 166 -0.60 13.84 -6.50
CA GLN A 166 0.74 14.34 -6.15
C GLN A 166 0.71 15.52 -5.15
N HIS A 167 -0.45 15.77 -4.55
CA HIS A 167 -0.64 16.86 -3.61
C HIS A 167 -0.03 16.54 -2.24
N ASN A 168 0.38 17.59 -1.54
CA ASN A 168 0.76 17.49 -0.13
C ASN A 168 -0.48 17.22 0.72
N SER A 169 -0.30 16.41 1.76
CA SER A 169 -1.35 16.01 2.68
C SER A 169 -1.41 16.92 3.91
N VAL A 170 -2.57 16.96 4.54
CA VAL A 170 -2.76 17.57 5.88
C VAL A 170 -2.43 16.56 6.98
N LEU A 171 -2.64 15.27 6.72
CA LEU A 171 -2.24 14.16 7.58
C LEU A 171 -0.84 13.67 7.22
N HIS A 172 -0.21 12.92 8.13
CA HIS A 172 1.02 12.20 7.85
C HIS A 172 0.76 10.70 7.95
N TYR A 173 1.31 9.92 7.03
CA TYR A 173 1.23 8.46 7.04
C TYR A 173 2.65 7.91 7.08
N TYR A 174 3.04 7.28 8.20
CA TYR A 174 4.44 6.94 8.50
C TYR A 174 5.42 8.13 8.36
N GLY A 175 4.97 9.33 8.75
CA GLY A 175 5.75 10.57 8.61
C GLY A 175 5.76 11.20 7.21
N ILE A 176 5.12 10.55 6.22
CA ILE A 176 5.07 11.01 4.83
C ILE A 176 3.94 12.02 4.63
N ASP A 177 4.25 13.15 3.98
CA ASP A 177 3.35 14.30 3.75
C ASP A 177 2.86 14.44 2.30
N ARG A 178 2.98 13.39 1.49
CA ARG A 178 2.54 13.35 0.09
C ARG A 178 1.70 12.11 -0.21
N HIS A 179 0.57 12.29 -0.88
CA HIS A 179 -0.39 11.21 -1.15
C HIS A 179 0.17 10.11 -2.07
N ASP A 180 0.99 10.45 -3.07
CA ASP A 180 1.58 9.51 -4.03
C ASP A 180 2.64 8.58 -3.41
N GLN A 181 3.08 8.91 -2.20
CA GLN A 181 4.05 8.17 -1.40
C GLN A 181 3.40 7.36 -0.26
N TRP A 182 2.09 7.48 -0.08
CA TRP A 182 1.35 6.67 0.89
C TRP A 182 1.10 5.27 0.32
N ILE A 183 1.98 4.34 0.66
CA ILE A 183 1.84 2.96 0.21
C ILE A 183 1.04 2.14 1.23
N PHE A 184 -0.09 1.64 0.78
CA PHE A 184 -0.92 0.71 1.55
C PHE A 184 -0.54 -0.71 1.17
N THR A 185 0.08 -1.42 2.10
CA THR A 185 0.65 -2.74 1.87
C THR A 185 0.62 -3.58 3.14
N PRO A 186 0.41 -4.90 3.07
CA PRO A 186 0.39 -5.75 4.26
C PRO A 186 1.79 -6.13 4.78
N LEU A 187 2.87 -5.59 4.21
CA LEU A 187 4.24 -6.08 4.45
C LEU A 187 4.90 -5.58 5.73
N PHE A 188 4.43 -4.47 6.32
CA PHE A 188 5.13 -3.78 7.41
C PHE A 188 4.23 -3.55 8.63
N ARG A 189 3.42 -4.55 9.00
CA ARG A 189 2.46 -4.48 10.11
C ARG A 189 2.17 -5.84 10.74
#